data_AF-A0AA51P5L1-F1
#
_entry.id   AF-A0AA51P5L1-F1
#
_cell.length_a   1.000
_cell.length_b   1.000
_cell.length_c   1.000
_cell.angle_alpha   90.00
_cell.angle_beta   90.00
_cell.angle_gamma   90.00
#
_symmetry.space_group_name_H-M   'P 1'
#
loop_
_entity.id
_entity.type
_entity.pdbx_description
1 polymer ?
#
loop_
_entity_poly.entity_id
_entity_poly.type
_entity_poly.pdbx_seq_one_letter_code
_entity_poly.pdbx_strand_id
1 'polypeptide(L)'
;ACQVCTPNATNVVWSHCQCVLADGVERGILTANRMLPGPSIQVCENDKVVVDVENHMEGMEVTIHWHGIWQRGHSTTTVYHSSPNVQFSKETLS
;
A
#
# COMPACT_ATOMS: atom_id res chain seq x y z
N ALA A 1 -18.15 2.95 -8.59
CA ALA A 1 -18.35 4.09 -7.67
C ALA A 1 -18.15 3.57 -6.26
N CYS A 2 -17.32 4.26 -5.47
CA CYS A 2 -17.06 3.90 -4.09
C CYS A 2 -18.35 3.91 -3.26
N GLN A 3 -18.77 2.75 -2.76
CA GLN A 3 -19.89 2.67 -1.83
C GLN A 3 -19.40 2.91 -0.40
N VAL A 4 -20.34 3.24 0.50
CA VAL A 4 -20.07 3.70 1.88
C VAL A 4 -19.20 2.69 2.65
N CYS A 5 -17.96 3.08 2.95
CA CYS A 5 -16.98 2.26 3.68
C CYS A 5 -16.79 2.67 5.14
N THR A 6 -17.47 3.72 5.57
CA THR A 6 -17.52 4.16 6.96
C THR A 6 -18.90 3.86 7.55
N PRO A 7 -18.98 3.14 8.68
CA PRO A 7 -20.24 2.94 9.37
C PRO A 7 -20.81 4.30 9.81
N ASN A 8 -22.10 4.51 9.53
CA ASN A 8 -22.91 5.61 10.06
C ASN A 8 -24.10 4.97 10.80
N ALA A 9 -24.70 5.69 11.75
CA ALA A 9 -25.91 5.32 12.49
C ALA A 9 -27.07 4.77 11.61
N THR A 10 -27.08 5.07 10.30
CA THR A 10 -28.10 4.60 9.36
C THR A 10 -27.61 3.66 8.27
N ASN A 11 -26.32 3.31 8.18
CA ASN A 11 -25.76 2.59 7.03
C ASN A 11 -25.04 1.29 7.42
N VAL A 12 -25.22 0.27 6.58
CA VAL A 12 -24.50 -1.01 6.66
C VAL A 12 -23.18 -0.89 5.92
N VAL A 13 -22.07 -1.23 6.55
CA VAL A 13 -20.74 -1.29 5.91
C VAL A 13 -20.72 -2.46 4.92
N TRP A 14 -20.41 -2.18 3.66
CA TRP A 14 -20.31 -3.22 2.65
C TRP A 14 -19.04 -4.07 2.84
N SER A 15 -19.18 -5.39 2.77
CA SER A 15 -18.06 -6.34 2.94
C SER A 15 -17.01 -6.27 1.83
N HIS A 16 -17.32 -5.64 0.70
CA HIS A 16 -16.43 -5.43 -0.45
C HIS A 16 -15.99 -3.97 -0.59
N CYS A 17 -15.73 -3.30 0.52
CA CYS A 17 -15.27 -1.93 0.51
C CYS A 17 -13.80 -1.82 0.08
N GLN A 18 -13.60 -1.43 -1.17
CA GLN A 18 -12.30 -1.32 -1.82
C GLN A 18 -11.76 0.12 -1.86
N CYS A 19 -12.42 1.07 -1.20
CA CYS A 19 -12.17 2.50 -1.33
C CYS A 19 -11.14 3.03 -0.34
N VAL A 20 -10.42 4.07 -0.76
CA VAL A 20 -9.46 4.79 0.08
C VAL A 20 -9.95 6.22 0.29
N LEU A 21 -9.95 6.69 1.54
CA LEU A 21 -10.36 8.06 1.88
C LEU A 21 -9.16 9.00 1.77
N ALA A 22 -9.35 10.20 1.19
CA ALA A 22 -8.31 11.22 1.13
C ALA A 22 -8.86 12.66 1.17
N ASP A 23 -8.65 13.44 0.12
CA ASP A 23 -8.95 14.89 0.04
C ASP A 23 -10.37 15.21 -0.42
N GLY A 24 -11.25 14.21 -0.53
CA GLY A 24 -12.66 14.38 -0.91
C GLY A 24 -12.89 14.66 -2.40
N VAL A 25 -11.88 14.46 -3.25
CA VAL A 25 -12.00 14.54 -4.71
C VAL A 25 -11.80 13.15 -5.31
N GLU A 26 -12.84 12.63 -5.98
CA GLU A 26 -12.80 11.31 -6.60
C GLU A 26 -11.80 11.26 -7.76
N ARG A 27 -10.80 10.38 -7.63
CA ARG A 27 -9.82 10.09 -8.68
C ARG A 27 -9.20 8.71 -8.50
N GLY A 28 -8.63 8.17 -9.57
CA GLY A 28 -7.81 6.97 -9.51
C GLY A 28 -6.45 7.26 -8.87
N ILE A 29 -6.02 6.44 -7.93
CA ILE A 29 -4.74 6.53 -7.25
C ILE A 29 -4.03 5.18 -7.18
N LEU A 30 -2.73 5.24 -6.92
CA LEU A 30 -1.92 4.07 -6.60
C LEU A 30 -1.82 3.94 -5.09
N THR A 31 -2.07 2.75 -4.57
CA THR A 31 -2.00 2.47 -3.14
C THR A 31 -1.11 1.27 -2.87
N ALA A 32 -0.51 1.23 -1.69
CA ALA A 32 0.16 0.05 -1.17
C ALA A 32 -0.73 -0.54 -0.07
N ASN A 33 -1.10 -1.82 -0.19
CA ASN A 33 -2.01 -2.50 0.72
C ASN A 33 -3.35 -1.78 0.94
N ARG A 34 -3.89 -1.11 -0.10
CA ARG A 34 -5.11 -0.28 -0.02
C ARG A 34 -5.01 0.84 1.02
N MET A 35 -3.81 1.30 1.34
CA MET A 35 -3.56 2.38 2.30
C MET A 35 -2.99 3.62 1.60
N LEU A 36 -3.40 4.78 2.10
CA LEU A 36 -2.82 6.08 1.76
C LEU A 36 -2.70 6.93 3.04
N PRO A 37 -1.48 7.28 3.50
CA PRO A 37 -0.17 6.81 3.01
C PRO A 37 -0.01 5.28 3.14
N GLY A 38 0.93 4.70 2.40
CA GLY A 38 1.24 3.27 2.47
C GLY A 38 1.70 2.82 3.88
N PRO A 39 1.82 1.50 4.13
CA PRO A 39 2.19 0.97 5.44
C PRO A 39 3.57 1.47 5.88
N SER A 40 3.70 1.82 7.16
CA SER A 40 4.98 2.21 7.73
C SER A 40 5.89 1.00 7.94
N ILE A 41 7.16 1.12 7.56
CA ILE A 41 8.21 0.14 7.89
C ILE A 41 9.09 0.76 8.97
N GLN A 42 9.09 0.16 10.15
CA GLN A 42 9.87 0.60 11.31
C GLN A 42 10.82 -0.54 11.71
N VAL A 43 12.12 -0.25 11.77
CA VAL A 43 13.18 -1.23 12.00
C VAL A 43 14.30 -0.62 12.84
N CYS A 44 15.15 -1.47 13.42
CA CYS A 44 16.34 -1.06 14.15
C CYS A 44 17.55 -0.91 13.22
N GLU A 45 18.60 -0.25 13.70
CA GLU A 45 19.88 -0.18 12.97
C GLU A 45 20.44 -1.60 12.74
N ASN A 46 20.93 -1.86 11.53
CA ASN A 46 21.45 -3.16 11.08
C ASN A 46 20.40 -4.27 10.93
N ASP A 47 19.11 -3.96 11.13
CA ASP A 47 18.07 -4.83 10.61
C ASP A 47 18.15 -4.87 9.09
N LYS A 48 17.90 -6.06 8.58
CA LYS A 48 17.79 -6.29 7.15
C LYS A 48 16.32 -5.93 6.76
N VAL A 49 15.94 -5.65 5.50
CA VAL A 49 14.48 -5.57 5.11
C VAL A 49 14.12 -6.36 3.82
N VAL A 50 13.15 -7.30 3.83
CA VAL A 50 12.48 -7.83 2.60
C VAL A 50 11.20 -7.09 2.53
N VAL A 51 10.85 -6.75 1.30
CA VAL A 51 9.48 -6.48 0.96
C VAL A 51 9.14 -7.34 -0.23
N ASP A 52 8.23 -8.28 -0.03
CA ASP A 52 7.60 -8.98 -1.14
C ASP A 52 6.57 -8.05 -1.75
N VAL A 53 6.79 -7.71 -3.02
CA VAL A 53 5.96 -6.77 -3.76
C VAL A 53 5.14 -7.54 -4.77
N GLU A 54 3.82 -7.43 -4.64
CA GLU A 54 2.87 -7.98 -5.58
C GLU A 54 2.18 -6.84 -6.32
N ASN A 55 2.25 -6.85 -7.65
CA ASN A 55 1.60 -5.85 -8.46
C ASN A 55 0.23 -6.37 -8.90
N HIS A 56 -0.84 -5.78 -8.36
CA HIS A 56 -2.24 -6.05 -8.73
C HIS A 56 -2.79 -5.03 -9.73
N MET A 57 -1.92 -4.23 -10.35
CA MET A 57 -2.31 -3.28 -11.39
C MET A 57 -2.19 -3.94 -12.76
N GLU A 58 -3.34 -4.17 -13.40
CA GLU A 58 -3.37 -4.73 -14.75
C GLU A 58 -2.73 -3.77 -15.76
N GLY A 59 -1.80 -4.30 -16.57
CA GLY A 59 -1.18 -3.57 -17.68
C GLY A 59 -0.22 -2.45 -17.29
N MET A 60 0.19 -2.36 -16.01
CA MET A 60 1.17 -1.37 -15.55
C MET A 60 2.33 -2.06 -14.84
N GLU A 61 3.55 -1.57 -15.08
CA GLU A 61 4.74 -1.98 -14.32
C GLU A 61 4.89 -1.11 -13.06
N VAL A 62 5.54 -1.65 -12.03
CA VAL A 62 5.77 -0.95 -10.76
C VAL A 62 7.18 -1.18 -10.25
N THR A 63 7.74 -0.16 -9.59
CA THR A 63 9.01 -0.24 -8.87
C THR A 63 8.88 0.49 -7.53
N ILE A 64 9.63 0.05 -6.51
CA ILE A 64 9.75 0.74 -5.22
C ILE A 64 11.13 1.40 -5.14
N HIS A 65 11.16 2.64 -4.69
CA HIS A 65 12.38 3.34 -4.33
C HIS A 65 12.45 3.57 -2.82
N TRP A 66 13.52 3.06 -2.19
CA TRP A 66 13.83 3.29 -0.79
C TRP A 66 14.59 4.59 -0.62
N HIS A 67 13.87 5.69 -0.40
CA HIS A 67 14.47 7.01 -0.23
C HIS A 67 15.40 7.05 0.98
N GLY A 68 16.63 7.53 0.79
CA GLY A 68 17.63 7.68 1.87
C GLY A 68 18.40 6.40 2.23
N ILE A 69 18.06 5.24 1.65
CA ILE A 69 18.77 3.98 1.92
C ILE A 69 19.94 3.79 0.96
N TRP A 70 21.14 3.67 1.51
CA TRP A 70 22.35 3.33 0.76
C TRP A 70 22.36 1.83 0.44
N GLN A 71 22.09 1.48 -0.82
CA GLN A 71 22.03 0.09 -1.32
C GLN A 71 23.44 -0.54 -1.44
N ARG A 72 24.15 -0.70 -0.31
CA ARG A 72 25.50 -1.26 -0.28
C ARG A 72 25.47 -2.79 -0.36
N GLY A 73 26.06 -3.35 -1.42
CA GLY A 73 26.23 -4.79 -1.60
C GLY A 73 24.95 -5.57 -1.94
N HIS A 74 23.80 -4.89 -2.11
CA HIS A 74 22.53 -5.50 -2.46
C HIS A 74 21.84 -4.64 -3.53
N SER A 75 21.58 -5.21 -4.72
CA SER A 75 20.63 -4.64 -5.69
C SER A 75 19.17 -4.93 -5.30
N THR A 76 18.98 -5.81 -4.31
CA THR A 76 17.70 -6.31 -3.82
C THR A 76 17.71 -6.33 -2.30
N THR A 77 16.84 -5.55 -1.67
CA THR A 77 16.66 -5.57 -0.21
C THR A 77 15.86 -6.83 0.18
N THR A 78 16.45 -7.74 0.94
CA THR A 78 15.81 -8.93 1.55
C THR A 78 15.95 -8.80 3.08
N VAL A 79 15.11 -9.43 3.94
CA VAL A 79 15.18 -9.76 5.41
C VAL A 79 14.41 -11.02 5.81
N TYR A 80 14.40 -11.36 7.08
CA TYR A 80 13.35 -12.13 7.70
C TYR A 80 12.96 -11.41 8.99
N HIS A 81 11.80 -10.78 8.92
CA HIS A 81 10.85 -10.55 9.98
C HIS A 81 9.52 -10.57 9.24
N SER A 82 8.46 -11.13 9.81
CA SER A 82 7.15 -11.27 9.17
C SER A 82 6.51 -9.90 8.86
N SER A 83 7.04 -9.20 7.86
CA SER A 83 6.52 -7.96 7.31
C SER A 83 5.38 -8.30 6.36
N PRO A 84 4.34 -7.46 6.30
CA PRO A 84 3.20 -7.72 5.43
C PRO A 84 3.66 -7.71 3.97
N ASN A 85 3.18 -8.66 3.17
CA ASN A 85 3.23 -8.56 1.71
C ASN A 85 2.72 -7.18 1.30
N VAL A 86 3.43 -6.48 0.41
CA VAL A 86 3.02 -5.18 -0.12
C VAL A 86 2.38 -5.40 -1.47
N GLN A 87 1.10 -5.07 -1.57
CA GLN A 87 0.29 -5.19 -2.78
C GLN A 87 0.04 -3.80 -3.35
N PHE A 88 0.42 -3.57 -4.60
CA PHE A 88 0.06 -2.35 -5.31
C PHE A 88 -1.20 -2.54 -6.11
N SER A 89 -2.19 -1.68 -5.88
CA SER A 89 -3.43 -1.67 -6.64
C SER A 89 -3.83 -0.24 -7.02
N LYS A 90 -4.57 -0.15 -8.14
CA LYS A 90 -5.21 1.09 -8.56
C LYS A 90 -6.59 1.15 -7.92
N GLU A 91 -6.79 2.13 -7.06
CA GLU A 91 -8.03 2.31 -6.30
C GLU A 91 -8.63 3.69 -6.59
N THR A 92 -9.92 3.84 -6.29
CA THR A 92 -10.60 5.13 -6.38
C THR A 92 -10.65 5.77 -5.00
N LEU A 93 -10.26 7.05 -4.92
CA LEU A 93 -10.47 7.88 -3.74
C LEU A 93 -11.92 8.33 -3.65
N SER A 94 -12.48 8.40 -2.44
CA SER A 94 -13.76 9.08 -2.17
C SER A 94 -13.61 10.29 -1.28
#